data_AF-A0A553HRN2-F1
#
_entry.id   AF-A0A553HRN2-F1
#
_cell.length_a   1.000
_cell.length_b   1.000
_cell.length_c   1.000
_cell.angle_alpha   90.00
_cell.angle_beta   90.00
_cell.angle_gamma   90.00
#
_symmetry.space_group_name_H-M   'P 1'
#
loop_
_entity.id
_entity.type
_entity.pdbx_description
1 polymer ?
#
loop_
_entity_poly.entity_id
_entity_poly.type
_entity_poly.pdbx_seq_one_letter_code
_entity_poly.pdbx_strand_id
1 'polypeptide(L)'
;MAEPPTSEPSECAEQSSKYLAKPSGTCCLQGTLHEGQARGRWETIEGVETYISTPPEGEGNGHILLYFPDVWGMFLNSLLVMDSFADAGYLTLGLDYFRGDPVWKHRKNRHDNSDPSFDYEAWKRKHIAFADNTVPKWVDAVSSKSRYDANSIQVGSKSKVWRE
;
A
#
# COMPACT_ATOMS: atom_id res chain seq x y z
N MET A 1 -32.12 5.07 42.38
CA MET A 1 -30.80 4.44 42.27
C MET A 1 -31.01 3.12 41.55
N ALA A 2 -30.60 3.04 40.28
CA ALA A 2 -30.72 1.84 39.47
C ALA A 2 -29.31 1.28 39.27
N GLU A 3 -29.16 -0.02 39.49
CA GLU A 3 -27.89 -0.75 39.43
C GLU A 3 -27.32 -0.81 38.00
N PRO A 4 -25.98 -0.90 37.82
CA PRO A 4 -25.37 -0.94 36.51
C PRO A 4 -25.52 -2.33 35.85
N PRO A 5 -25.64 -2.39 34.50
CA PRO A 5 -25.71 -3.68 33.81
C PRO A 5 -24.37 -4.41 33.88
N THR A 6 -24.42 -5.65 34.34
CA THR A 6 -23.31 -6.60 34.39
C THR A 6 -22.79 -6.92 32.99
N SER A 7 -21.49 -6.72 32.78
CA SER A 7 -20.75 -7.15 31.61
C SER A 7 -20.65 -8.68 31.57
N GLU A 8 -21.34 -9.32 30.63
CA GLU A 8 -21.09 -10.73 30.31
C GLU A 8 -19.83 -10.81 29.43
N PRO A 9 -18.80 -11.58 29.81
CA PRO A 9 -17.69 -11.87 28.91
C PRO A 9 -18.20 -12.80 27.81
N SER A 10 -18.14 -12.35 26.55
CA SER A 10 -18.48 -13.20 25.41
C SER A 10 -17.44 -14.32 25.29
N GLU A 11 -17.78 -15.48 25.83
CA GLU A 11 -17.06 -16.74 25.63
C GLU A 11 -16.98 -17.03 24.12
N CYS A 12 -15.78 -16.98 23.56
CA CYS A 12 -15.52 -17.41 22.19
C CYS A 12 -15.62 -18.94 22.12
N ALA A 13 -16.84 -19.47 22.07
CA ALA A 13 -17.06 -20.87 21.74
C ALA A 13 -16.52 -21.16 20.32
N GLU A 14 -15.52 -22.03 20.24
CA GLU A 14 -14.99 -22.58 19.00
C GLU A 14 -16.07 -23.43 18.33
N GLN A 15 -16.78 -22.84 17.37
CA GLN A 15 -17.57 -23.60 16.41
C GLN A 15 -16.77 -23.74 15.11
N SER A 16 -16.50 -25.01 14.76
CA SER A 16 -15.91 -25.41 13.48
C SER A 16 -16.75 -24.84 12.33
N SER A 17 -16.30 -23.74 11.73
CA SER A 17 -17.05 -23.06 10.67
C SER A 17 -16.73 -23.66 9.29
N LYS A 18 -17.78 -23.90 8.51
CA LYS A 18 -17.79 -24.39 7.11
C LYS A 18 -16.93 -23.58 6.13
N TYR A 19 -16.39 -22.43 6.54
CA TYR A 19 -15.60 -21.52 5.72
C TYR A 19 -14.35 -21.09 6.50
N LEU A 20 -13.23 -20.96 5.77
CA LEU A 20 -11.92 -20.54 6.29
C LEU A 20 -11.91 -19.10 6.80
N ALA A 21 -12.86 -18.26 6.36
CA ALA A 21 -13.04 -16.90 6.83
C ALA A 21 -14.52 -16.63 7.15
N LYS A 22 -14.79 -15.97 8.28
CA LYS A 22 -16.13 -15.52 8.65
C LYS A 22 -16.57 -14.35 7.74
N PRO A 23 -17.88 -14.16 7.49
CA PRO A 23 -18.37 -12.95 6.84
C PRO A 23 -17.83 -11.70 7.56
N SER A 24 -17.53 -10.65 6.79
CA SER A 24 -17.02 -9.39 7.34
C SER A 24 -18.00 -8.81 8.35
N GLY A 25 -17.59 -8.79 9.63
CA GLY A 25 -18.34 -8.18 10.71
C GLY A 25 -18.07 -6.68 10.81
N THR A 26 -18.64 -6.03 11.83
CA THR A 26 -18.40 -4.60 12.12
C THR A 26 -16.92 -4.28 12.30
N CYS A 27 -16.12 -5.20 12.85
CA CYS A 27 -14.67 -5.06 12.98
C CYS A 27 -13.94 -4.98 11.63
N CYS A 28 -14.51 -5.54 10.54
CA CYS A 28 -13.94 -5.44 9.19
C CYS A 28 -14.35 -4.15 8.46
N LEU A 29 -15.34 -3.42 9.00
CA LEU A 29 -15.82 -2.15 8.45
C LEU A 29 -15.14 -0.95 9.10
N GLN A 30 -14.35 -1.17 10.15
CA GLN A 30 -13.55 -0.15 10.81
C GLN A 30 -12.17 -0.09 10.16
N GLY A 31 -11.80 1.09 9.66
CA GLY A 31 -10.43 1.35 9.23
C GLY A 31 -9.54 1.69 10.41
N THR A 32 -8.25 1.41 10.27
CA THR A 32 -7.21 1.87 11.21
C THR A 32 -6.33 2.89 10.50
N LEU A 33 -6.13 4.05 11.13
CA LEU A 33 -5.11 4.99 10.71
C LEU A 33 -3.81 4.62 11.41
N HIS A 34 -2.78 4.34 10.61
CA HIS A 34 -1.45 4.06 11.11
C HIS A 34 -0.73 5.39 11.44
N GLU A 35 -0.03 5.41 12.57
CA GLU A 35 0.82 6.52 12.99
C GLU A 35 2.30 6.10 12.87
N GLY A 36 3.16 7.06 12.56
CA GLY A 36 4.60 6.81 12.44
C GLY A 36 5.24 7.57 11.29
N GLN A 37 6.50 7.23 11.01
CA GLN A 37 7.28 7.79 9.91
C GLN A 37 7.56 6.69 8.88
N ALA A 38 7.18 6.95 7.64
CA ALA A 38 7.46 6.06 6.53
C ALA A 38 8.97 5.91 6.33
N ARG A 39 9.47 4.67 6.21
CA ARG A 39 10.92 4.34 6.20
C ARG A 39 11.45 3.84 4.86
N GLY A 40 10.57 3.40 3.97
CA GLY A 40 10.89 3.12 2.57
C GLY A 40 11.34 4.37 1.80
N ARG A 41 11.65 4.17 0.53
CA ARG A 41 12.26 5.19 -0.34
C ARG A 41 11.55 5.27 -1.68
N TRP A 42 11.68 6.42 -2.34
CA TRP A 42 11.15 6.65 -3.68
C TRP A 42 12.20 6.36 -4.75
N GLU A 43 11.79 5.66 -5.80
CA GLU A 43 12.55 5.47 -7.04
C GLU A 43 11.61 5.54 -8.24
N THR A 44 12.10 6.08 -9.35
CA THR A 44 11.39 6.02 -10.62
C THR A 44 11.69 4.70 -11.34
N ILE A 45 10.66 3.96 -11.72
CA ILE A 45 10.74 2.73 -12.51
C ILE A 45 9.83 2.89 -13.71
N GLU A 46 10.31 2.67 -14.94
CA GLU A 46 9.50 2.89 -16.17
C GLU A 46 8.83 4.27 -16.24
N GLY A 47 9.53 5.30 -15.74
CA GLY A 47 9.04 6.68 -15.76
C GLY A 47 7.92 6.99 -14.76
N VAL A 48 7.66 6.12 -13.79
CA VAL A 48 6.64 6.31 -12.76
C VAL A 48 7.22 6.14 -11.35
N GLU A 49 6.79 7.01 -10.45
CA GLU A 49 7.22 7.02 -9.06
C GLU A 49 6.77 5.75 -8.35
N THR A 50 7.73 5.09 -7.71
CA THR A 50 7.55 3.83 -7.00
C THR A 50 8.10 3.97 -5.59
N TYR A 51 7.26 3.74 -4.60
CA TYR A 51 7.71 3.60 -3.22
C TYR A 51 8.20 2.19 -2.97
N ILE A 52 9.37 2.04 -2.35
CA ILE A 52 10.00 0.74 -2.09
C ILE A 52 10.28 0.63 -0.61
N SER A 53 9.68 -0.38 0.00
CA SER A 53 9.95 -0.79 1.37
C SER A 53 10.65 -2.14 1.39
N THR A 54 11.85 -2.16 1.97
CA THR A 54 12.69 -3.35 2.06
C THR A 54 12.55 -3.98 3.44
N PRO A 55 12.48 -5.32 3.54
CA PRO A 55 12.52 -6.01 4.82
C PRO A 55 13.76 -5.65 5.64
N PRO A 56 13.69 -5.75 6.97
CA PRO A 56 14.88 -5.70 7.82
C PRO A 56 15.94 -6.71 7.36
N GLU A 57 17.20 -6.41 7.64
CA GLU A 57 18.32 -7.26 7.26
C GLU A 57 18.16 -8.67 7.84
N GLY A 58 18.20 -9.69 6.97
CA GLY A 58 18.04 -11.09 7.36
C GLY A 58 16.59 -11.56 7.54
N GLU A 59 15.59 -10.68 7.40
CA GLU A 59 14.16 -11.01 7.58
C GLU A 59 13.40 -11.17 6.26
N GLY A 60 14.09 -11.06 5.12
CA GLY A 60 13.50 -11.25 3.79
C GLY A 60 13.00 -12.68 3.56
N ASN A 61 11.76 -12.81 3.08
CA ASN A 61 11.10 -14.10 2.87
C ASN A 61 11.19 -14.66 1.44
N GLY A 62 11.96 -14.01 0.55
CA GLY A 62 12.06 -14.46 -0.83
C GLY A 62 10.91 -14.01 -1.76
N HIS A 63 9.98 -13.16 -1.29
CA HIS A 63 8.83 -12.72 -2.07
C HIS A 63 8.73 -11.21 -2.22
N ILE A 64 8.12 -10.81 -3.34
CA ILE A 64 7.82 -9.43 -3.70
C ILE A 64 6.31 -9.21 -3.57
N LEU A 65 5.91 -8.15 -2.88
CA LEU A 65 4.53 -7.68 -2.81
C LEU A 65 4.38 -6.42 -3.67
N LEU A 66 3.47 -6.47 -4.64
CA LEU A 66 3.11 -5.31 -5.47
C LEU A 66 1.91 -4.61 -4.85
N TYR A 67 2.10 -3.36 -4.45
CA TYR A 67 1.08 -2.55 -3.80
C TYR A 67 0.47 -1.56 -4.80
N PHE A 68 -0.84 -1.66 -5.00
CA PHE A 68 -1.61 -0.74 -5.82
C PHE A 68 -2.47 0.11 -4.89
N PRO A 69 -2.16 1.41 -4.70
CA PRO A 69 -2.95 2.26 -3.82
C PRO A 69 -4.38 2.41 -4.36
N ASP A 70 -5.35 2.70 -3.50
CA ASP A 70 -6.69 3.08 -3.95
C ASP A 70 -6.73 4.55 -4.41
N VAL A 71 -7.93 5.12 -4.61
CA VAL A 71 -8.12 6.52 -5.04
C VAL A 71 -7.47 7.57 -4.14
N TRP A 72 -7.14 7.24 -2.89
CA TRP A 72 -6.40 8.13 -1.97
C TRP A 72 -4.90 8.18 -2.28
N GLY A 73 -4.40 7.28 -3.11
CA GLY A 73 -3.04 7.27 -3.60
C GLY A 73 -2.01 6.96 -2.51
N MET A 74 -0.85 7.59 -2.64
CA MET A 74 0.30 7.38 -1.76
C MET A 74 0.29 8.30 -0.54
N PHE A 75 -0.78 8.21 0.25
CA PHE A 75 -0.87 8.90 1.54
C PHE A 75 0.01 8.18 2.58
N LEU A 76 0.33 8.85 3.70
CA LEU A 76 1.19 8.29 4.76
C LEU A 76 0.72 6.89 5.21
N ASN A 77 -0.59 6.71 5.35
CA ASN A 77 -1.18 5.43 5.73
C ASN A 77 -0.80 4.29 4.75
N SER A 78 -0.83 4.56 3.45
CA SER A 78 -0.43 3.59 2.42
C SER A 78 1.04 3.20 2.57
N LEU A 79 1.91 4.18 2.84
CA LEU A 79 3.35 3.93 3.04
C LEU A 79 3.61 3.08 4.29
N LEU A 80 2.92 3.37 5.40
CA LEU A 80 3.07 2.61 6.64
C LEU A 80 2.54 1.17 6.52
N VAL A 81 1.47 0.96 5.75
CA VAL A 81 1.00 -0.39 5.41
C VAL A 81 2.05 -1.15 4.60
N MET A 82 2.66 -0.51 3.62
CA MET A 82 3.76 -1.11 2.84
C MET A 82 4.97 -1.44 3.72
N ASP A 83 5.32 -0.54 4.65
CA ASP A 83 6.40 -0.78 5.61
C ASP A 83 6.10 -1.95 6.54
N SER A 84 4.83 -2.16 6.90
CA SER A 84 4.38 -3.30 7.71
C SER A 84 4.47 -4.63 6.94
N PHE A 85 4.22 -4.62 5.63
CA PHE A 85 4.47 -5.81 4.79
C PHE A 85 5.96 -6.13 4.68
N ALA A 86 6.80 -5.09 4.63
CA ALA A 86 8.25 -5.26 4.68
C ALA A 86 8.72 -5.82 6.03
N ASP A 87 8.14 -5.39 7.16
CA ASP A 87 8.40 -6.00 8.47
C ASP A 87 7.93 -7.47 8.54
N ALA A 88 6.95 -7.86 7.72
CA ALA A 88 6.55 -9.26 7.54
C ALA A 88 7.43 -10.04 6.55
N GLY A 89 8.55 -9.44 6.10
CA GLY A 89 9.55 -10.08 5.25
C GLY A 89 9.38 -9.89 3.74
N TYR A 90 8.37 -9.16 3.28
CA TYR A 90 8.11 -8.96 1.85
C TYR A 90 8.82 -7.72 1.30
N LEU A 91 9.58 -7.86 0.21
CA LEU A 91 9.99 -6.68 -0.56
C LEU A 91 8.74 -6.04 -1.16
N THR A 92 8.37 -4.85 -0.70
CA THR A 92 7.09 -4.22 -1.06
C THR A 92 7.33 -3.03 -1.98
N LEU A 93 6.76 -3.08 -3.19
CA LEU A 93 6.87 -2.00 -4.18
C LEU A 93 5.48 -1.46 -4.50
N GLY A 94 5.32 -0.15 -4.34
CA GLY A 94 4.06 0.53 -4.52
C GLY A 94 4.14 1.52 -5.66
N LEU A 95 3.25 1.38 -6.63
CA LEU A 95 3.23 2.19 -7.84
C LEU A 95 2.30 3.40 -7.70
N ASP A 96 2.81 4.63 -7.88
CA ASP A 96 1.96 5.83 -7.95
C ASP A 96 1.43 6.07 -9.36
N TYR A 97 0.45 5.28 -9.78
CA TYR A 97 -0.24 5.47 -11.05
C TYR A 97 -1.19 6.70 -11.05
N PHE A 98 -1.34 7.38 -9.91
CA PHE A 98 -1.99 8.69 -9.83
C PHE A 98 -1.03 9.84 -10.11
N ARG A 99 0.29 9.61 -10.16
CA ARG A 99 1.29 10.64 -10.51
C ARG A 99 1.14 11.90 -9.64
N GLY A 100 0.96 11.70 -8.33
CA GLY A 100 0.74 12.76 -7.37
C GLY A 100 -0.60 13.47 -7.49
N ASP A 101 -1.59 12.93 -8.21
CA ASP A 101 -2.93 13.50 -8.38
C ASP A 101 -4.06 12.62 -7.79
N PRO A 102 -3.99 12.24 -6.49
CA PRO A 102 -5.02 11.43 -5.84
C PRO A 102 -6.30 12.24 -5.60
N VAL A 103 -7.42 11.53 -5.40
CA VAL A 103 -8.77 12.14 -5.35
C VAL A 103 -8.94 13.17 -4.23
N TRP A 104 -8.21 13.03 -3.13
CA TRP A 104 -8.34 13.89 -1.95
C TRP A 104 -7.89 15.32 -2.17
N LYS A 105 -7.08 15.56 -3.21
CA LYS A 105 -6.72 16.93 -3.63
C LYS A 105 -7.92 17.69 -4.19
N HIS A 106 -8.99 16.99 -4.55
CA HIS A 106 -10.16 17.54 -5.22
C HIS A 106 -11.45 17.42 -4.40
N ARG A 107 -11.57 16.39 -3.54
CA ARG A 107 -12.79 16.09 -2.78
C ARG A 107 -12.47 15.55 -1.39
N LYS A 108 -13.18 16.01 -0.36
CA LYS A 108 -13.08 15.50 1.03
C LYS A 108 -13.79 14.17 1.23
N ASN A 109 -14.86 13.93 0.48
CA ASN A 109 -15.61 12.68 0.48
C ASN A 109 -16.36 12.50 -0.86
N ARG A 110 -16.99 11.34 -1.05
CA ARG A 110 -17.70 11.01 -2.30
C ARG A 110 -18.82 11.98 -2.71
N HIS A 111 -19.35 12.74 -1.75
CA HIS A 111 -20.45 13.70 -1.91
C HIS A 111 -19.98 15.16 -1.84
N ASP A 112 -18.68 15.40 -1.86
CA ASP A 112 -18.13 16.76 -1.86
C ASP A 112 -18.22 17.36 -3.27
N ASN A 113 -18.98 18.43 -3.43
CA ASN A 113 -19.20 19.10 -4.72
C ASN A 113 -18.65 20.52 -4.71
N SER A 114 -17.76 20.83 -3.74
CA SER A 114 -17.32 22.20 -3.49
C SER A 114 -16.43 22.78 -4.59
N ASP A 115 -15.73 21.93 -5.35
CA ASP A 115 -14.98 22.34 -6.53
C ASP A 115 -15.78 22.08 -7.82
N PRO A 116 -16.36 23.12 -8.44
CA PRO A 116 -17.11 22.99 -9.69
C PRO A 116 -16.22 22.71 -10.90
N SER A 117 -14.89 22.87 -10.78
CA SER A 117 -13.93 22.62 -11.86
C SER A 117 -13.46 21.16 -11.91
N PHE A 118 -13.73 20.39 -10.85
CA PHE A 118 -13.32 18.99 -10.78
C PHE A 118 -14.31 18.05 -11.48
N ASP A 119 -13.91 17.57 -12.66
CA ASP A 119 -14.59 16.48 -13.35
C ASP A 119 -14.03 15.11 -12.92
N TYR A 120 -14.75 14.43 -12.03
CA TYR A 120 -14.38 13.11 -11.52
C TYR A 120 -14.30 12.03 -12.61
N GLU A 121 -15.14 12.09 -13.64
CA GLU A 121 -15.13 11.11 -14.72
C GLU A 121 -13.94 11.32 -15.66
N ALA A 122 -13.61 12.58 -15.96
CA ALA A 122 -12.40 12.91 -16.70
C ALA A 122 -11.13 12.54 -15.92
N TRP A 123 -11.10 12.82 -14.61
CA TRP A 123 -10.01 12.41 -13.72
C TRP A 123 -9.82 10.88 -13.73
N LYS A 124 -10.88 10.09 -13.53
CA LYS A 124 -10.81 8.62 -13.60
C LYS A 124 -10.27 8.16 -14.95
N ARG A 125 -10.83 8.65 -16.06
CA ARG A 125 -10.43 8.24 -17.41
C ARG A 125 -8.95 8.51 -17.68
N LYS A 126 -8.45 9.68 -17.26
CA LYS A 126 -7.03 10.06 -17.35
C LYS A 126 -6.12 9.08 -16.60
N HIS A 127 -6.49 8.67 -15.38
CA HIS A 127 -5.68 7.76 -14.57
C HIS A 127 -5.78 6.30 -15.02
N ILE A 128 -6.96 5.83 -15.40
CA ILE A 128 -7.15 4.48 -15.96
C ILE A 128 -6.31 4.31 -17.24
N ALA A 129 -6.42 5.24 -18.20
CA ALA A 129 -5.65 5.16 -19.44
C ALA A 129 -4.12 5.16 -19.20
N PHE A 130 -3.65 5.90 -18.19
CA PHE A 130 -2.25 5.86 -17.80
C PHE A 130 -1.85 4.52 -17.15
N ALA A 131 -2.68 4.00 -16.25
CA ALA A 131 -2.46 2.74 -15.56
C ALA A 131 -2.44 1.56 -16.54
N ASP A 132 -3.41 1.47 -17.45
CA ASP A 132 -3.51 0.41 -18.46
C ASP A 132 -2.23 0.29 -19.31
N ASN A 133 -1.60 1.41 -19.63
CA ASN A 133 -0.37 1.45 -20.42
C ASN A 133 0.90 1.22 -19.57
N THR A 134 0.92 1.68 -18.32
CA THR A 134 2.13 1.75 -17.50
C THR A 134 2.29 0.54 -16.58
N VAL A 135 1.20 0.05 -15.98
CA VAL A 135 1.23 -1.05 -15.01
C VAL A 135 1.87 -2.30 -15.59
N PRO A 136 1.53 -2.80 -16.80
CA PRO A 136 2.16 -4.00 -17.35
C PRO A 136 3.67 -3.86 -17.51
N LYS A 137 4.13 -2.72 -18.06
CA LYS A 137 5.56 -2.42 -18.25
C LYS A 137 6.30 -2.36 -16.92
N TRP A 138 5.69 -1.71 -15.93
CA TRP A 138 6.25 -1.60 -14.59
C TRP A 138 6.35 -2.98 -13.92
N VAL A 139 5.31 -3.82 -14.02
CA VAL A 139 5.34 -5.20 -13.51
C VAL A 139 6.46 -6.00 -14.17
N ASP A 140 6.56 -5.95 -15.51
CA ASP A 140 7.64 -6.63 -16.25
C ASP A 140 9.03 -6.13 -15.80
N ALA A 141 9.19 -4.82 -15.61
CA ALA A 141 10.43 -4.22 -15.16
C ALA A 141 10.80 -4.58 -13.70
N VAL A 142 9.81 -4.79 -12.83
CA VAL A 142 10.05 -5.25 -11.46
C VAL A 142 10.38 -6.74 -11.44
N SER A 143 9.64 -7.55 -12.18
CA SER A 143 9.84 -9.00 -12.24
C SER A 143 11.12 -9.44 -12.94
N SER A 144 11.60 -8.67 -13.93
CA SER A 144 12.83 -8.99 -14.68
C SER A 144 14.13 -8.55 -14.01
N LYS A 145 14.07 -7.60 -13.08
CA LYS A 145 15.28 -7.04 -12.48
C LYS A 145 15.76 -7.91 -11.32
N SER A 146 16.94 -8.51 -11.51
CA SER A 146 17.67 -9.25 -10.48
C SER A 146 17.89 -8.45 -9.19
N ARG A 147 17.89 -7.12 -9.25
CA ARG A 147 17.99 -6.22 -8.08
C ARG A 147 16.84 -6.33 -7.08
N TYR A 148 15.72 -6.93 -7.50
CA TYR A 148 14.56 -7.21 -6.65
C TYR A 148 14.36 -8.71 -6.43
N ASP A 149 15.32 -9.54 -6.88
CA ASP A 149 15.35 -10.93 -6.48
C ASP A 149 15.50 -10.96 -4.97
N ALA A 150 14.48 -11.49 -4.29
CA ALA A 150 14.41 -11.53 -2.85
C ALA A 150 15.47 -12.47 -2.23
N ASN A 151 16.18 -13.26 -3.05
CA ASN A 151 17.39 -13.98 -2.64
C ASN A 151 18.70 -13.18 -2.81
N SER A 152 18.66 -12.05 -3.53
CA SER A 152 19.82 -11.17 -3.77
C SER A 152 19.96 -10.04 -2.75
N ILE A 153 18.99 -9.90 -1.84
CA ILE A 153 19.04 -8.93 -0.73
C ILE A 153 19.95 -9.50 0.39
N GLN A 154 21.22 -9.71 0.04
CA GLN A 154 22.34 -9.82 0.97
C GLN A 154 23.03 -8.45 0.98
N VAL A 155 23.22 -7.92 2.18
CA VAL A 155 23.66 -6.54 2.46
C VAL A 155 25.07 -6.22 1.96
N GLY A 156 25.31 -4.95 1.60
CA GLY A 156 26.61 -4.33 1.90
C GLY A 156 27.26 -3.45 0.83
N SER A 157 27.18 -2.12 1.05
CA SER A 157 28.27 -1.14 0.93
C SER A 157 29.33 -1.34 -0.16
N LYS A 158 29.30 -0.52 -1.22
CA LYS A 158 30.47 0.26 -1.65
C LYS A 158 30.02 1.57 -2.29
N SER A 159 30.39 2.69 -1.66
CA SER A 159 30.46 4.00 -2.29
C SER A 159 31.17 3.90 -3.65
N LYS A 160 30.48 4.24 -4.73
CA LYS A 160 31.14 4.62 -5.99
C LYS A 160 31.02 6.12 -6.15
N VAL A 161 32.08 6.79 -5.70
CA VAL A 161 32.48 8.12 -6.15
C VAL A 161 32.53 8.07 -7.68
N TRP A 162 31.74 8.90 -8.35
CA TRP A 162 31.92 9.17 -9.77
C TRP A 162 32.76 10.43 -9.90
N ARG A 163 34.04 10.24 -10.26
CA ARG A 163 34.81 11.20 -11.05
C ARG A 163 34.91 10.60 -12.46
N GLU A 164 34.46 11.34 -13.46
CA GLU A 164 35.28 11.94 -14.52
C GLU A 164 34.42 12.97 -15.25
#